data_AF-T1BZW6-F1
#
_entry.id   AF-T1BZW6-F1
#
_cell.length_a   1.000
_cell.length_b   1.000
_cell.length_c   1.000
_cell.angle_alpha   90.00
_cell.angle_beta   90.00
_cell.angle_gamma   90.00
#
_symmetry.space_group_name_H-M   'P 1'
#
loop_
_entity.id
_entity.type
_entity.pdbx_description
1 polymer ?
#
loop_
_entity_poly.entity_id
_entity_poly.type
_entity_poly.pdbx_seq_one_letter_code
_entity_poly.pdbx_strand_id
1 'polypeptide(L)' 'KFGRPPALSAEDRAAVVERLAAGASIAMVAREFKTTRQTILRVREAALKLRHSA' A
#
# COMPACT_ATOMS: atom_id res chain seq x y z
N LYS A 1 10.37 -10.34 -18.86
CA LYS A 1 9.78 -9.95 -17.55
C LYS A 1 8.27 -9.94 -17.73
N PHE A 2 7.61 -11.10 -17.60
CA PHE A 2 6.18 -11.25 -17.90
C PHE A 2 5.37 -11.18 -16.61
N GLY A 3 4.39 -10.28 -16.58
CA GLY A 3 3.47 -10.10 -15.47
C GLY A 3 2.83 -8.72 -15.54
N ARG A 4 1.51 -8.65 -15.31
CA ARG A 4 0.78 -7.38 -15.23
C ARG A 4 1.54 -6.43 -14.27
N PRO A 5 1.83 -5.18 -14.68
CA PRO A 5 2.53 -4.26 -13.80
C PRO A 5 1.76 -4.15 -12.48
N PRO A 6 2.46 -4.16 -11.33
CA PRO A 6 1.81 -4.04 -10.04
C PRO A 6 0.99 -2.75 -10.02
N ALA A 7 -0.20 -2.81 -9.43
CA ALA A 7 -1.13 -1.67 -9.39
C ALA A 7 -0.57 -0.43 -8.67
N LEU A 8 0.55 -0.56 -7.96
CA LEU A 8 1.27 0.52 -7.28
C LEU A 8 2.77 0.28 -7.46
N SER A 9 3.50 1.35 -7.75
CA SER A 9 4.96 1.37 -7.77
C SER A 9 5.53 1.15 -6.36
N ALA A 10 6.85 0.94 -6.24
CA ALA A 10 7.50 0.81 -4.93
C ALA A 10 7.38 2.12 -4.12
N GLU A 11 7.49 3.26 -4.79
CA GLU A 11 7.36 4.60 -4.19
C GLU A 11 5.94 4.84 -3.70
N ASP A 12 4.93 4.50 -4.50
CA ASP A 12 3.52 4.62 -4.10
C ASP A 12 3.21 3.74 -2.88
N ARG A 13 3.81 2.54 -2.80
CA ARG A 13 3.64 1.65 -1.65
C ARG A 13 4.23 2.26 -0.38
N ALA A 14 5.40 2.88 -0.47
CA ALA A 14 6.00 3.58 0.68
C ALA A 14 5.11 4.74 1.13
N ALA A 15 4.65 5.57 0.19
CA ALA A 15 3.74 6.68 0.48
C ALA A 15 2.40 6.21 1.09
N VAL A 16 1.85 5.08 0.63
CA VAL A 16 0.67 4.46 1.24
C VAL A 16 0.94 4.06 2.69
N VAL A 17 2.09 3.43 2.98
CA VAL A 17 2.45 3.02 4.34
C VAL A 17 2.61 4.23 5.25
N GLU A 18 3.26 5.30 4.78
CA GLU A 18 3.43 6.54 5.52
C GLU A 18 2.08 7.20 5.85
N ARG A 19 1.17 7.31 4.87
CA ARG A 19 -0.16 7.88 5.10
C ARG A 19 -0.98 7.04 6.07
N LEU A 20 -0.91 5.72 5.96
CA LEU A 20 -1.58 4.83 6.92
C LEU A 20 -0.97 4.95 8.33
N ALA A 21 0.35 5.13 8.44
CA ALA A 21 1.01 5.36 9.72
C ALA A 21 0.64 6.71 10.33
N ALA A 22 0.40 7.73 9.50
CA ALA A 22 -0.11 9.04 9.91
C ALA A 22 -1.61 9.03 10.29
N GLY A 23 -2.28 7.87 10.23
CA GLY A 23 -3.70 7.73 10.60
C GLY A 23 -4.69 8.04 9.48
N ALA A 24 -4.24 8.18 8.23
CA ALA A 24 -5.13 8.40 7.10
C ALA A 24 -6.08 7.22 6.88
N SER A 25 -7.33 7.51 6.49
CA SER A 25 -8.31 6.45 6.25
C SER A 25 -7.98 5.65 4.99
N ILE A 26 -8.13 4.32 5.06
CA ILE A 26 -7.89 3.39 3.93
C ILE A 26 -8.71 3.78 2.70
N ALA A 27 -9.94 4.24 2.88
CA ALA A 27 -10.83 4.63 1.78
C ALA A 27 -10.33 5.90 1.07
N MET A 28 -9.81 6.87 1.82
CA MET A 28 -9.23 8.10 1.26
C MET A 28 -7.96 7.78 0.48
N VAL A 29 -7.04 7.01 1.08
CA VAL A 29 -5.79 6.59 0.44
C VAL A 29 -6.09 5.79 -0.84
N ALA A 30 -7.06 4.86 -0.81
CA ALA A 30 -7.44 4.10 -2.00
C ALA A 30 -7.89 5.00 -3.17
N ARG A 31 -8.69 6.03 -2.89
CA ARG A 31 -9.14 6.99 -3.92
C ARG A 31 -8.00 7.82 -4.48
N GLU A 32 -7.11 8.29 -3.62
CA GLU A 32 -5.95 9.09 -4.00
C GLU A 32 -5.02 8.34 -4.95
N PHE A 33 -4.73 7.09 -4.62
CA PHE A 33 -3.88 6.22 -5.44
C PHE A 33 -4.64 5.50 -6.57
N LYS A 34 -5.89 5.91 -6.84
CA LYS A 34 -6.78 5.33 -7.87
C LYS A 34 -6.79 3.79 -7.84
N THR A 35 -6.79 3.24 -6.64
CA THR A 35 -6.69 1.80 -6.39
C THR A 35 -7.82 1.34 -5.47
N THR A 36 -7.91 0.05 -5.24
CA THR A 36 -8.94 -0.51 -4.36
C THR A 36 -8.47 -0.51 -2.91
N ARG A 37 -9.44 -0.49 -1.97
CA ARG A 37 -9.16 -0.68 -0.54
C ARG A 37 -8.39 -1.97 -0.28
N GLN A 38 -8.70 -3.03 -1.05
CA GLN A 38 -8.02 -4.32 -0.95
C GLN A 38 -6.53 -4.20 -1.29
N THR A 39 -6.16 -3.41 -2.31
CA THR A 39 -4.74 -3.15 -2.62
C THR A 39 -4.04 -2.46 -1.45
N ILE A 40 -4.65 -1.43 -0.87
CA ILE A 40 -4.09 -0.70 0.28
C ILE A 40 -3.93 -1.61 1.50
N LEU A 41 -4.92 -2.46 1.78
CA LEU A 41 -4.86 -3.46 2.85
C LEU A 41 -3.71 -4.45 2.64
N ARG A 42 -3.52 -4.97 1.42
CA ARG A 42 -2.38 -5.86 1.12
C ARG A 42 -1.03 -5.17 1.29
N VAL A 43 -0.92 -3.89 0.94
CA VAL A 43 0.30 -3.11 1.15
C VAL A 43 0.59 -2.97 2.65
N ARG A 44 -0.43 -2.66 3.46
CA ARG A 44 -0.32 -2.62 4.91
C ARG A 44 0.13 -3.96 5.49
N GLU A 45 -0.48 -5.06 5.08
CA GLU A 45 -0.10 -6.40 5.54
C GLU A 45 1.34 -6.76 5.15
N ALA A 46 1.75 -6.44 3.92
CA ALA A 46 3.13 -6.65 3.47
C ALA A 46 4.13 -5.85 4.31
N ALA A 47 3.81 -4.59 4.64
CA ALA A 47 4.64 -3.76 5.51
C ALA A 47 4.69 -4.30 6.94
N LEU A 48 3.58 -4.80 7.49
CA LEU A 48 3.55 -5.43 8.81
C LEU A 48 4.39 -6.71 8.84
N LYS A 49 4.30 -7.55 7.82
CA LYS A 49 5.14 -8.76 7.71
C LYS A 49 6.62 -8.41 7.68
N LEU A 50 7.02 -7.41 6.89
CA LEU A 50 8.42 -6.97 6.83
C LEU A 50 8.96 -6.52 8.19
N ARG A 51 8.14 -5.86 9.01
CA ARG A 51 8.52 -5.39 10.35
C ARG A 51 8.66 -6.48 11.41
N HIS A 52 8.02 -7.63 11.23
CA HIS A 52 8.11 -8.76 12.19
C HIS A 52 9.22 -9.76 11.83
N SER A 53 9.77 -9.67 10.61
CA SER A 53 10.84 -10.53 10.12
C SER A 53 12.25 -9.95 10.33
N ALA A 54 12.36 -8.81 10.99
CA ALA A 54 13.60 -8.10 11.31
C ALA A 54 13.77 -8.03 12.83
#